data_AF-A0A934RG87-F1
#
_entry.id   AF-A0A934RG87-F1
#
_cell.length_a   1.000
_cell.length_b   1.000
_cell.length_c   1.000
_cell.angle_alpha   90.00
_cell.angle_beta   90.00
_cell.angle_gamma   90.00
#
_symmetry.space_group_name_H-M   'P 1'
#
loop_
_entity.id
_entity.type
_entity.pdbx_description
1 polymer ?
#
loop_
_entity_poly.entity_id
_entity_poly.type
_entity_poly.pdbx_seq_one_letter_code
_entity_poly.pdbx_strand_id
1 'polypeptide(L)' 'MKILFPIIALVGLGLTIIPPAIHLFGNLEIGTTFNLMTAGMVLWVIGATPWLAFKEDELDKSTQDNI' A
#
# COMPACT_ATOMS: atom_id res chain seq x y z
N MET A 1 -12.06 -5.39 10.85
CA MET A 1 -11.58 -5.44 9.45
C MET A 1 -11.12 -4.09 8.89
N LYS A 2 -11.72 -2.96 9.31
CA LYS A 2 -11.33 -1.60 8.89
C LYS A 2 -9.82 -1.26 9.00
N ILE A 3 -9.11 -1.82 9.97
CA ILE A 3 -7.68 -1.54 10.20
C ILE A 3 -6.73 -2.47 9.42
N LEU A 4 -7.20 -3.65 8.99
CA LEU A 4 -6.33 -4.64 8.34
C LEU A 4 -5.92 -4.18 6.93
N PHE A 5 -6.89 -3.69 6.16
CA PHE A 5 -6.66 -3.18 4.81
C PHE A 5 -5.64 -2.03 4.75
N PRO A 6 -5.71 -0.99 5.60
CA PRO A 6 -4.68 0.05 5.63
C PRO A 6 -3.30 -0.48 6.05
N ILE A 7 -3.23 -1.43 6.98
CA ILE A 7 -1.93 -2.03 7.37
C ILE A 7 -1.31 -2.78 6.19
N ILE A 8 -2.10 -3.63 5.51
CA ILE A 8 -1.62 -4.40 4.35
C ILE A 8 -1.21 -3.46 3.21
N ALA A 9 -2.00 -2.41 2.96
CA ALA A 9 -1.66 -1.37 2.01
C ALA A 9 -0.33 -0.69 2.37
N LEU A 10 -0.17 -0.20 3.61
CA LEU A 10 1.06 0.47 4.05
C LEU A 10 2.29 -0.46 3.98
N VAL A 11 2.13 -1.74 4.32
CA VAL A 11 3.21 -2.73 4.20
C VAL A 11 3.57 -2.96 2.73
N GLY A 12 2.57 -3.11 1.84
CA GLY A 12 2.81 -3.22 0.40
C GLY A 12 3.53 -2.00 -0.18
N LEU A 13 3.13 -0.80 0.26
CA LEU A 13 3.77 0.48 -0.10
C LEU A 13 5.22 0.55 0.40
N GLY A 14 5.46 0.11 1.64
CA GLY A 14 6.82 -0.01 2.17
C GLY A 14 7.68 -0.95 1.33
N LEU A 15 7.11 -2.08 0.90
CA LEU A 15 7.81 -3.06 0.08
C LEU A 15 8.08 -2.59 -1.36
N THR A 16 7.47 -1.50 -1.84
CA THR A 16 7.87 -0.90 -3.14
C THR A 16 9.02 0.10 -2.99
N ILE A 17 9.25 0.64 -1.80
CA ILE A 17 10.27 1.69 -1.54
C ILE A 17 11.52 1.09 -0.88
N ILE A 18 11.35 0.16 0.06
CA ILE A 18 12.43 -0.42 0.86
C ILE A 18 13.41 -1.23 0.00
N PRO A 19 12.98 -2.16 -0.88
CA PRO A 19 13.91 -2.93 -1.71
C PRO A 19 14.79 -2.09 -2.63
N PRO A 20 14.28 -1.09 -3.40
CA PRO A 20 15.15 -0.25 -4.22
C PRO A 20 16.04 0.65 -3.37
N ALA A 21 15.60 1.11 -2.20
CA ALA A 21 16.48 1.80 -1.27
C ALA A 21 17.64 0.88 -0.82
N ILE A 22 17.34 -0.36 -0.44
CA ILE A 22 18.37 -1.34 -0.06
C ILE A 22 19.26 -1.71 -1.25
N HIS A 23 18.75 -1.77 -2.48
CA HIS A 23 19.56 -2.00 -3.69
C HIS A 23 20.53 -0.85 -3.98
N LEU A 24 20.15 0.39 -3.67
CA LEU A 24 21.01 1.56 -3.86
C LEU A 24 22.09 1.67 -2.79
N PHE A 25 21.77 1.33 -1.53
CA PHE A 25 22.70 1.42 -0.39
C PHE A 25 23.41 0.10 -0.05
N GLY A 26 22.94 -1.01 -0.60
CA GLY A 26 23.38 -2.36 -0.31
C GLY A 26 23.42 -3.17 -1.60
N ASN A 27 24.29 -4.18 -1.64
CA ASN A 27 24.54 -4.98 -2.84
C ASN A 27 23.43 -6.04 -3.05
N LEU A 28 22.18 -5.59 -3.08
CA LEU A 28 21.01 -6.47 -3.27
C LEU A 28 20.88 -6.79 -4.76
N GLU A 29 20.62 -8.05 -5.10
CA GLU A 29 20.53 -8.45 -6.50
C GLU A 29 19.35 -7.74 -7.21
N ILE A 30 19.54 -7.34 -8.46
CA ILE A 30 18.52 -6.65 -9.27
C ILE A 30 17.25 -7.49 -9.40
N GLY A 31 17.39 -8.82 -9.55
CA GLY A 31 16.28 -9.76 -9.65
C GLY A 31 15.46 -9.85 -8.37
N THR A 32 16.14 -9.92 -7.22
CA THR A 32 15.47 -9.91 -5.90
C THR A 32 14.78 -8.58 -5.64
N THR A 33 15.41 -7.47 -6.02
CA THR A 33 14.83 -6.12 -5.89
C THR A 33 13.53 -6.01 -6.70
N PHE A 34 13.58 -6.42 -7.97
CA PHE A 34 12.42 -6.40 -8.86
C PHE A 34 11.28 -7.28 -8.36
N ASN A 35 11.59 -8.49 -7.88
CA ASN A 35 10.60 -9.42 -7.34
C ASN A 35 9.91 -8.86 -6.08
N LEU A 36 10.69 -8.28 -5.15
CA LEU A 36 10.14 -7.68 -3.93
C LEU A 36 9.28 -6.46 -4.24
N MET A 37 9.70 -5.59 -5.16
CA MET A 37 8.88 -4.45 -5.59
C MET A 37 7.58 -4.89 -6.24
N THR A 38 7.64 -5.90 -7.12
CA THR A 38 6.46 -6.43 -7.81
C THR A 38 5.47 -7.05 -6.81
N ALA A 39 5.98 -7.87 -5.88
CA ALA A 39 5.16 -8.43 -4.80
C ALA A 39 4.55 -7.32 -3.92
N GLY A 40 5.32 -6.28 -3.61
CA GLY A 40 4.88 -5.11 -2.86
C GLY A 40 3.75 -4.37 -3.55
N MET A 41 3.86 -4.16 -4.87
CA MET A 41 2.84 -3.50 -5.67
C MET A 41 1.54 -4.29 -5.69
N VAL A 42 1.60 -5.61 -5.89
CA VAL A 42 0.42 -6.48 -5.86
C VAL A 42 -0.25 -6.44 -4.49
N LEU A 43 0.54 -6.54 -3.41
CA LEU A 43 0.04 -6.47 -2.04
C LEU A 43 -0.61 -5.11 -1.73
N TRP A 44 0.01 -4.03 -2.22
CA TRP A 44 -0.51 -2.68 -2.08
C TRP A 44 -1.86 -2.54 -2.80
N VAL A 45 -1.98 -2.97 -4.06
CA VAL A 45 -3.24 -2.86 -4.82
C VAL A 45 -4.37 -3.61 -4.11
N ILE A 46 -4.14 -4.85 -3.67
CA ILE A 46 -5.16 -5.67 -3.01
C ILE A 46 -5.57 -5.07 -1.66
N GLY A 47 -4.62 -4.52 -0.89
CA GLY A 47 -4.92 -3.87 0.39
C GLY A 47 -5.55 -2.48 0.24
N ALA A 48 -5.06 -1.68 -0.70
CA ALA A 48 -5.39 -0.26 -0.85
C ALA A 48 -6.70 -0.03 -1.59
N THR A 49 -7.01 -0.83 -2.62
CA THR A 49 -8.25 -0.66 -3.40
C THR A 49 -9.53 -0.75 -2.55
N PRO A 50 -9.75 -1.79 -1.72
CA PRO A 50 -10.91 -1.82 -0.82
C PRO A 50 -10.80 -0.74 0.26
N TRP A 51 -9.61 -0.48 0.82
CA TRP A 51 -9.45 0.52 1.86
C TRP A 51 -9.85 1.93 1.41
N LEU A 52 -9.43 2.34 0.21
CA LEU A 52 -9.74 3.64 -0.37
C LEU A 52 -11.21 3.74 -0.76
N ALA A 53 -11.77 2.69 -1.37
CA ALA A 53 -13.20 2.65 -1.73
C ALA A 53 -14.11 2.79 -0.49
N PHE A 54 -13.80 2.08 0.60
CA PHE A 54 -14.59 2.20 1.84
C PHE A 54 -14.41 3.53 2.56
N LYS A 55 -13.35 4.28 2.29
CA LYS A 55 -13.09 5.58 2.92
C LYS A 55 -13.88 6.71 2.26
N GLU A 56 -14.22 6.56 0.97
CA GLU A 56 -15.02 7.52 0.21
C GLU A 56 -16.47 7.56 0.71
N ASP A 57 -17.07 6.39 0.97
CA ASP A 57 -18.41 6.25 1.54
C ASP A 57 -18.56 6.86 2.96
N GLU A 58 -17.47 6.92 3.72
CA GLU A 58 -17.48 7.56 5.05
C GLU A 58 -17.35 9.08 4.99
N LEU A 59 -16.60 9.59 4.01
CA LEU A 59 -16.43 11.04 3.80
C LEU A 59 -17.70 11.69 3.24
N ASP A 60 -18.43 11.01 2.34
CA ASP A 60 -19.68 11.51 1.75
C ASP A 60 -20.78 11.72 2.82
N LYS A 61 -20.94 10.76 3.75
CA LYS A 61 -21.91 10.87 4.85
C LYS A 61 -21.57 11.99 5.84
N SER A 62 -20.29 12.22 6.11
CA SER A 62 -19.87 13.30 7.01
C SER A 62 -20.17 14.70 6.49
N THR A 63 -20.29 14.86 5.16
CA THR A 63 -20.60 16.16 4.54
C THR A 63 -22.10 16.44 4.55
N GLN A 64 -22.95 15.42 4.47
CA GLN A 64 -24.40 15.57 4.55
C GLN A 64 -24.91 15.89 5.96
N ASP A 65 -24.22 15.43 7.01
CA ASP A 65 -24.57 15.76 8.41
C ASP A 65 -24.28 17.23 8.79
N ASN A 66 -23.66 18.01 7.89
CA ASN A 66 -23.28 19.41 8.11
C ASN A 66 -24.06 20.42 7.24
N ILE A 67 -25.20 20.03 6.65
CA ILE A 67 -26.07 20.92 5.84
C ILE A 67 -27.46 21.01 6.47
#